data_AF-A0A8H7ZRZ3-F1
#
_entry.id   AF-A0A8H7ZRZ3-F1
#
_cell.length_a   1.000
_cell.length_b   1.000
_cell.length_c   1.000
_cell.angle_alpha   90.00
_cell.angle_beta   90.00
_cell.angle_gamma   90.00
#
_symmetry.space_group_name_H-M   'P 1'
#
loop_
_entity.id
_entity.type
_entity.pdbx_description
1 polymer ?
#
loop_
_entity_poly.entity_id
_entity_poly.type
_entity_poly.pdbx_seq_one_letter_code
_entity_poly.pdbx_strand_id
1 'polypeptide(L)'
;MPKDRIIATVMAASFAAVDDSAFLPPLNAVPNPDEHTLNPLLTDEKQKQLNKDKNDLRIDNERYLRSHPEVRDIVTHFMQRVLSEYPEDLHQFANEHFADPDLRDKVRQCKIDNARYAKIFSEIP
;
A
#
# COMPACT_ATOMS: atom_id res chain seq x y z
N MET A 1 -26.55 -9.45 11.76
CA MET A 1 -25.78 -8.18 11.70
C MET A 1 -25.33 -7.99 10.26
N PRO A 2 -25.91 -7.06 9.50
CA PRO A 2 -25.67 -6.92 8.06
C PRO A 2 -24.28 -6.34 7.75
N LYS A 3 -23.56 -6.95 6.81
CA LYS A 3 -22.14 -6.70 6.47
C LYS A 3 -21.92 -5.45 5.60
N ASP A 4 -22.99 -4.73 5.27
CA ASP A 4 -22.97 -3.70 4.22
C ASP A 4 -22.70 -2.27 4.74
N ARG A 5 -22.56 -2.06 6.06
CA ARG A 5 -22.30 -0.71 6.63
C ARG A 5 -20.82 -0.30 6.68
N ILE A 6 -19.89 -1.24 6.52
CA ILE A 6 -18.46 -0.94 6.72
C ILE A 6 -17.85 -0.28 5.47
N ILE A 7 -18.29 -0.64 4.27
CA ILE A 7 -17.67 -0.16 3.02
C ILE A 7 -17.98 1.32 2.74
N ALA A 8 -19.15 1.83 3.16
CA ALA A 8 -19.53 3.23 2.94
C ALA A 8 -18.73 4.24 3.79
N THR A 9 -18.18 3.82 4.94
CA THR A 9 -17.45 4.73 5.84
C THR A 9 -15.99 4.93 5.39
N VAL A 10 -15.41 3.96 4.68
CA VAL A 10 -14.01 4.01 4.22
C VAL A 10 -13.82 4.89 2.98
N MET A 11 -14.86 5.05 2.14
CA MET A 11 -14.76 5.86 0.91
C MET A 11 -14.87 7.38 1.12
N ALA A 12 -15.25 7.87 2.30
CA ALA A 12 -15.39 9.31 2.56
C ALA A 12 -14.11 9.96 3.15
N ALA A 13 -13.12 9.18 3.59
CA ALA A 13 -12.02 9.68 4.43
C ALA A 13 -10.61 9.56 3.82
N SER A 14 -10.45 9.31 2.52
CA SER A 14 -9.12 9.29 1.90
C SER A 14 -9.15 9.71 0.44
N PHE A 15 -9.33 11.01 0.21
CA PHE A 15 -8.75 11.70 -0.94
C PHE A 15 -8.63 13.19 -0.63
N ALA A 16 -7.84 13.54 0.39
CA ALA A 16 -7.40 14.90 0.61
C ALA A 16 -5.87 14.87 0.69
N ALA A 17 -5.25 15.19 -0.45
CA ALA A 17 -3.87 15.64 -0.62
C ALA A 17 -2.88 15.22 0.47
N VAL A 18 -2.18 14.10 0.24
CA VAL A 18 -0.84 13.94 0.80
C VAL A 18 0.07 14.81 -0.06
N ASP A 19 0.22 16.06 0.34
CA ASP A 19 1.34 16.89 -0.08
C ASP A 19 2.57 16.42 0.71
N ASP A 20 3.46 15.71 0.03
CA ASP A 20 4.73 15.17 0.58
C ASP A 20 5.73 16.28 0.96
N SER A 21 5.35 17.56 0.90
CA SER A 21 6.20 18.71 1.23
C SER A 21 6.11 19.20 2.69
N ALA A 22 5.37 18.53 3.57
CA ALA A 22 5.33 18.87 5.00
C ALA A 22 6.62 18.44 5.73
N PHE A 23 7.70 19.15 5.42
CA PHE A 23 8.89 19.32 6.23
C PHE A 23 8.49 19.48 7.69
N LEU A 24 8.74 18.44 8.50
CA LEU A 24 8.62 18.54 9.95
C LEU A 24 9.45 19.76 10.38
N PRO A 25 8.87 20.76 11.08
CA PRO A 25 9.65 21.89 11.54
C PRO A 25 10.78 21.38 12.46
N PRO A 26 11.98 21.97 12.39
CA PRO A 26 13.12 21.54 13.20
C PRO A 26 12.76 21.65 14.68
N LEU A 27 13.16 20.63 15.46
CA LEU A 27 12.86 20.38 16.88
C LEU A 27 13.17 21.54 17.87
N ASN A 28 13.64 22.71 17.41
CA ASN A 28 14.09 23.83 18.23
C ASN A 28 13.49 25.20 17.84
N ALA A 29 12.29 25.25 17.24
CA ALA A 29 11.58 26.52 17.15
C ALA A 29 11.19 26.97 18.57
N VAL A 30 11.82 28.05 19.05
CA VAL A 30 11.51 28.68 20.34
C VAL A 30 10.01 28.99 20.37
N PRO A 31 9.24 28.50 21.36
CA PRO A 31 7.82 28.80 21.43
C PRO A 31 7.64 30.29 21.72
N ASN A 32 6.89 31.01 20.88
CA ASN A 32 6.42 32.35 21.22
C ASN A 32 5.50 32.25 22.46
N PRO A 33 5.67 33.10 23.48
CA PRO A 33 5.01 32.95 24.78
C PRO A 33 3.52 33.32 24.80
N ASP A 34 2.96 33.76 23.68
CA ASP A 34 1.62 34.34 23.59
C ASP A 34 0.60 33.49 22.79
N GLU A 35 0.96 32.28 22.36
CA GLU A 35 0.03 31.38 21.67
C GLU A 35 -0.52 30.29 22.62
N HIS A 36 -1.38 30.70 23.55
CA HIS A 36 -2.10 29.77 24.39
C HIS A 36 -3.30 29.17 23.65
N THR A 37 -3.22 27.84 23.44
CA THR A 37 -4.33 26.85 23.48
C THR A 37 -5.30 26.87 22.27
N LEU A 38 -5.48 25.81 21.48
CA LEU A 38 -5.69 24.41 21.83
C LEU A 38 -5.43 23.52 20.60
N ASN A 39 -4.40 22.68 20.62
CA ASN A 39 -4.43 21.40 19.89
C ASN A 39 -4.56 20.27 20.92
N PRO A 40 -5.76 19.99 21.46
CA PRO A 40 -6.00 18.85 22.34
C PRO A 40 -6.20 17.55 21.54
N LEU A 41 -5.97 17.58 20.22
CA LEU A 41 -6.19 16.42 19.34
C LEU A 41 -5.17 15.30 19.56
N LEU A 42 -3.97 15.62 20.04
CA LEU A 42 -2.90 14.66 20.26
C LEU A 42 -2.27 14.90 21.64
N THR A 43 -2.94 14.44 22.70
CA THR A 43 -2.25 14.24 23.97
C THR A 43 -1.12 13.22 23.77
N ASP A 44 -0.02 13.35 24.52
CA ASP A 44 1.13 12.43 24.41
C ASP A 44 0.72 10.96 24.57
N GLU A 45 -0.30 10.69 25.37
CA GLU A 45 -0.89 9.37 25.55
C GLU A 45 -1.56 8.85 24.27
N LYS A 46 -2.33 9.68 23.56
CA LYS A 46 -2.95 9.31 22.28
C LYS A 46 -1.89 9.06 21.22
N GLN A 47 -0.85 9.88 21.17
CA GLN A 47 0.25 9.69 20.22
C GLN A 47 1.03 8.39 20.50
N LYS A 48 1.28 8.07 21.77
CA LYS A 48 1.88 6.79 22.17
C LYS A 48 1.01 5.60 21.75
N GLN A 49 -0.30 5.69 21.95
CA GLN A 49 -1.23 4.64 21.52
C GLN A 49 -1.23 4.47 20.00
N LEU A 50 -1.31 5.57 19.23
CA LEU A 50 -1.25 5.54 17.77
C LEU A 50 0.03 4.89 17.24
N ASN A 51 1.17 5.17 17.88
CA ASN A 51 2.44 4.58 17.49
C ASN A 51 2.47 3.07 17.76
N LYS A 52 1.88 2.62 18.88
CA LYS A 52 1.74 1.20 19.18
C LYS A 52 0.84 0.51 18.16
N ASP A 53 -0.34 1.07 17.90
CA ASP A 53 -1.31 0.51 16.95
C ASP A 53 -0.73 0.44 15.53
N LYS A 54 0.03 1.45 15.10
CA LYS A 54 0.77 1.43 13.83
C LYS A 54 1.81 0.32 13.78
N ASN A 55 2.50 0.06 14.90
CA ASN A 55 3.50 -1.01 14.95
C ASN A 55 2.83 -2.38 14.82
N ASP A 56 1.77 -2.61 15.61
CA ASP A 56 0.99 -3.84 15.57
C ASP A 56 0.42 -4.08 14.17
N LEU A 57 -0.14 -3.04 13.53
CA LEU A 57 -0.64 -3.12 12.15
C LEU A 57 0.47 -3.44 11.14
N ARG A 58 1.68 -2.90 11.31
CA ARG A 58 2.82 -3.23 10.43
C ARG A 58 3.24 -4.69 10.57
N ILE A 59 3.22 -5.23 11.78
CA ILE A 59 3.51 -6.65 12.03
C ILE A 59 2.45 -7.53 11.39
N ASP A 60 1.17 -7.18 11.56
CA ASP A 60 0.06 -7.94 11.00
C ASP A 60 0.05 -7.91 9.47
N ASN A 61 0.30 -6.75 8.86
CA ASN A 61 0.44 -6.62 7.41
C ASN A 61 1.60 -7.46 6.88
N GLU A 62 2.75 -7.45 7.55
CA GLU A 62 3.89 -8.29 7.19
C GLU A 62 3.52 -9.78 7.23
N ARG A 63 2.91 -10.23 8.32
CA ARG A 63 2.43 -11.62 8.48
C ARG A 63 1.41 -12.00 7.39
N TYR A 64 0.52 -11.07 7.06
CA TYR A 64 -0.45 -11.25 5.98
C TYR A 64 0.27 -11.46 4.63
N LEU A 65 1.21 -10.58 4.28
CA LEU A 65 1.98 -10.69 3.05
C LEU A 65 2.84 -11.96 2.98
N ARG A 66 3.41 -12.42 4.11
CA ARG A 66 4.14 -13.70 4.15
C ARG A 66 3.23 -14.91 3.95
N SER A 67 2.02 -14.88 4.51
CA SER A 67 1.07 -16.00 4.44
C SER A 67 0.25 -16.04 3.14
N HIS A 68 0.11 -14.92 2.43
CA HIS A 68 -0.69 -14.80 1.22
C HIS A 68 0.19 -14.57 -0.02
N PRO A 69 0.72 -15.64 -0.64
CA PRO A 69 1.57 -15.52 -1.83
C PRO A 69 0.85 -14.93 -3.04
N GLU A 70 -0.50 -14.94 -3.05
CA GLU A 70 -1.32 -14.36 -4.10
C GLU A 70 -1.03 -12.86 -4.31
N VAL A 71 -0.82 -12.10 -3.22
CA VAL A 71 -0.48 -10.67 -3.31
C VAL A 71 0.86 -10.48 -4.00
N ARG A 72 1.84 -11.32 -3.68
CA ARG A 72 3.16 -11.29 -4.33
C ARG A 72 3.05 -11.64 -5.82
N ASP A 73 2.22 -12.62 -6.18
CA ASP A 73 2.03 -13.03 -7.57
C ASP A 73 1.41 -11.89 -8.40
N ILE A 74 0.41 -11.18 -7.85
CA ILE A 74 -0.20 -10.00 -8.49
C ILE A 74 0.82 -8.88 -8.68
N VAL A 75 1.58 -8.53 -7.63
CA VAL A 75 2.61 -7.48 -7.71
C VAL A 75 3.70 -7.86 -8.72
N THR A 76 4.12 -9.12 -8.74
CA THR A 76 5.13 -9.60 -9.71
C THR A 76 4.62 -9.44 -11.14
N HIS A 77 3.37 -9.86 -11.40
CA HIS A 77 2.76 -9.71 -12.72
C HIS A 77 2.64 -8.23 -13.14
N PHE A 78 2.22 -7.35 -12.22
CA PHE A 78 2.16 -5.92 -12.47
C PHE A 78 3.54 -5.35 -12.85
N MET A 79 4.58 -5.66 -12.05
CA MET A 79 5.94 -5.19 -12.31
C MET A 79 6.49 -5.69 -13.65
N GLN A 80 6.22 -6.95 -14.00
CA GLN A 80 6.60 -7.49 -15.31
C GLN A 80 5.96 -6.69 -16.45
N ARG A 81 4.68 -6.33 -16.33
CA ARG A 81 4.01 -5.52 -17.34
C ARG A 81 4.54 -4.09 -17.39
N VAL A 82 4.75 -3.44 -16.24
CA VAL A 82 5.35 -2.09 -16.18
C VAL A 82 6.72 -2.07 -16.84
N LEU A 83 7.58 -3.05 -16.56
CA LEU A 83 8.92 -3.12 -17.14
C LEU A 83 8.92 -3.50 -18.62
N SER A 84 7.88 -4.15 -19.11
CA SER A 84 7.75 -4.54 -20.53
C SER A 84 7.12 -3.44 -21.38
N GLU A 85 6.08 -2.77 -20.85
CA GLU A 85 5.28 -1.77 -21.57
C GLU A 85 5.80 -0.34 -21.34
N TYR A 86 6.56 -0.11 -20.27
CA TYR A 86 7.13 1.20 -19.87
C TYR A 86 6.11 2.35 -20.04
N PRO A 87 4.99 2.33 -19.29
CA PRO A 87 3.93 3.30 -19.47
C PRO A 87 4.37 4.72 -19.06
N GLU A 88 3.85 5.72 -19.77
CA GLU A 88 4.11 7.14 -19.47
C GLU A 88 3.40 7.58 -18.18
N ASP A 89 2.16 7.10 -17.94
CA ASP A 89 1.41 7.31 -16.70
C ASP A 89 1.22 5.98 -15.94
N LEU A 90 1.98 5.83 -14.86
CA LEU A 90 1.94 4.63 -14.02
C LEU A 90 0.62 4.50 -13.23
N HIS A 91 -0.02 5.60 -12.86
CA HIS A 91 -1.25 5.58 -12.07
C HIS A 91 -2.43 5.13 -12.92
N GLN A 92 -2.57 5.68 -14.12
CA GLN A 92 -3.58 5.22 -15.08
C GLN A 92 -3.37 3.73 -15.39
N PHE A 93 -2.13 3.34 -15.66
CA PHE A 93 -1.79 1.95 -15.92
C PHE A 93 -2.13 1.01 -14.76
N ALA A 94 -1.85 1.41 -13.52
CA ALA A 94 -2.23 0.65 -12.33
C ALA A 94 -3.75 0.51 -12.18
N ASN A 95 -4.50 1.59 -12.42
CA ASN A 95 -5.97 1.56 -12.36
C ASN A 95 -6.54 0.57 -13.38
N GLU A 96 -6.09 0.64 -14.63
CA GLU A 96 -6.52 -0.28 -15.68
C GLU A 96 -6.13 -1.73 -15.36
N HIS A 97 -4.92 -1.94 -14.83
CA HIS A 97 -4.43 -3.27 -14.47
C HIS A 97 -5.21 -3.91 -13.31
N PHE A 98 -5.43 -3.17 -12.22
CA PHE A 98 -6.08 -3.72 -11.02
C PHE A 98 -7.62 -3.75 -11.12
N ALA A 99 -8.21 -2.97 -12.05
CA ALA A 99 -9.64 -3.02 -12.33
C ALA A 99 -10.05 -4.14 -13.31
N ASP A 100 -9.09 -4.82 -13.92
CA ASP A 100 -9.33 -5.88 -14.90
C ASP A 100 -10.02 -7.11 -14.27
N PRO A 101 -11.24 -7.47 -14.70
CA PRO A 101 -11.96 -8.61 -14.13
C PRO A 101 -11.25 -9.95 -14.39
N ASP A 102 -10.43 -10.04 -15.45
CA ASP A 102 -9.71 -11.24 -15.84
C ASP A 102 -8.29 -11.29 -15.22
N LEU A 103 -7.93 -10.32 -14.38
CA LEU A 103 -6.59 -10.20 -13.78
C LEU A 103 -6.15 -11.51 -13.10
N ARG A 104 -7.05 -12.15 -12.34
CA ARG A 104 -6.74 -13.38 -11.63
C ARG A 104 -6.25 -14.49 -12.57
N ASP A 105 -6.92 -14.63 -13.71
CA ASP A 105 -6.61 -15.69 -14.66
C ASP A 105 -5.32 -15.35 -15.43
N LYS A 106 -5.09 -14.07 -15.75
CA LYS A 106 -3.83 -13.56 -16.33
C LYS A 106 -2.63 -13.79 -15.40
N VAL A 107 -2.76 -13.48 -14.11
CA VAL A 107 -1.71 -13.71 -13.09
C VAL A 107 -1.42 -15.21 -12.96
N ARG A 108 -2.46 -16.05 -12.93
CA ARG A 108 -2.29 -17.51 -12.87
C ARG A 108 -1.52 -18.03 -14.08
N GLN A 109 -1.88 -17.57 -15.28
CA GLN A 109 -1.19 -17.98 -16.51
C GLN A 109 0.28 -17.56 -16.50
N CYS A 110 0.54 -16.30 -16.14
CA CYS A 110 1.89 -15.75 -16.00
C CYS A 110 2.76 -16.58 -15.04
N LYS A 111 2.19 -17.07 -13.94
CA LYS A 111 2.89 -17.95 -12.99
C LYS A 111 3.26 -19.30 -13.61
N ILE A 112 2.37 -19.89 -14.41
CA ILE A 112 2.64 -21.15 -15.12
C ILE A 112 3.77 -20.95 -16.13
N ASP A 113 3.73 -19.84 -16.88
CA ASP A 113 4.74 -19.53 -17.89
C ASP A 113 6.11 -19.27 -17.25
N ASN A 114 6.17 -18.48 -16.17
CA ASN A 114 7.41 -18.27 -15.40
C ASN A 114 8.00 -19.59 -14.89
N ALA A 115 7.17 -20.50 -14.37
CA ALA A 115 7.63 -21.82 -13.91
C ALA A 115 8.15 -22.70 -15.08
N ARG A 116 7.51 -22.61 -16.25
CA ARG A 116 7.95 -23.30 -17.45
C ARG A 116 9.31 -22.81 -17.93
N TYR A 117 9.53 -21.49 -17.97
CA TYR A 117 10.82 -20.92 -18.33
C TYR A 117 11.92 -21.37 -17.36
N ALA A 118 11.68 -21.28 -16.05
CA ALA A 118 12.64 -21.70 -15.04
C ALA A 118 13.09 -23.16 -15.22
N LYS A 119 12.15 -24.05 -15.56
CA LYS A 119 12.46 -25.46 -15.85
C LYS A 119 13.33 -25.61 -17.10
N ILE A 120 12.97 -24.95 -18.20
CA ILE A 120 13.74 -25.01 -19.45
C ILE A 120 15.18 -24.53 -19.22
N PHE A 121 15.38 -23.39 -18.55
CA PHE A 121 16.72 -22.85 -18.30
C PHE A 121 17.55 -23.72 -17.35
N SER A 122 16.91 -24.51 -16.46
CA SER A 122 17.62 -25.47 -15.61
C SER A 122 18.06 -26.75 -16.33
N GLU A 123 17.52 -27.02 -17.52
CA GLU A 123 17.80 -28.20 -18.34
C GLU A 123 18.84 -27.91 -19.45
N ILE A 124 19.34 -26.67 -19.55
CA ILE A 124 20.42 -26.29 -20.48
C ILE A 124 21.76 -26.70 -19.83
N PRO A 125 22.61 -27.51 -20.51
CA PRO A 125 23.89 -27.98 -19.99
C PRO A 125 24.95 -26.88 -19.87
#